data_AF-A0A534S7R7-F1
#
_entry.id   AF-A0A534S7R7-F1
#
_cell.length_a   1.000
_cell.length_b   1.000
_cell.length_c   1.000
_cell.angle_alpha   90.00
_cell.angle_beta   90.00
_cell.angle_gamma   90.00
#
_symmetry.space_group_name_H-M   'P 1'
#
loop_
_entity.id
_entity.type
_entity.pdbx_description
1 polymer ?
#
loop_
_entity_poly.entity_id
_entity_poly.type
_entity_poly.pdbx_seq_one_letter_code
_entity_poly.pdbx_strand_id
1 'polypeptide(L)'
;MASQILHHFSEEKVVTMLANWSHLARRAVIVSDLVRHPLAYYGVQVLTRLCTANIMTRTDAPLSVKRAFTRTEWRELFRRVADDHFRLISVFPFRITARLEFSH
;
A
#
# COMPACT_ATOMS: atom_id res chain seq x y z
N MET A 1 -4.20 -11.26 4.70
CA MET A 1 -3.76 -9.86 4.87
C MET A 1 -2.50 -9.67 4.05
N ALA A 2 -2.39 -8.56 3.32
CA ALA A 2 -1.17 -8.15 2.63
C ALA A 2 -0.66 -6.84 3.24
N SER A 3 0.63 -6.77 3.58
CA SER A 3 1.21 -5.62 4.27
C SER A 3 2.57 -5.26 3.70
N GLN A 4 2.78 -3.96 3.41
CA GLN A 4 4.06 -3.40 2.93
C GLN A 4 4.64 -4.15 1.71
N ILE A 5 3.77 -4.61 0.81
CA ILE A 5 4.20 -5.49 -0.29
C ILE A 5 3.59 -5.12 -1.63
N LEU A 6 2.38 -4.58 -1.64
CA LEU A 6 1.67 -4.29 -2.88
C LEU A 6 2.30 -3.11 -3.63
N HIS A 7 2.98 -2.21 -2.92
CA HIS A 7 3.77 -1.13 -3.54
C HIS A 7 4.97 -1.60 -4.36
N HIS A 8 5.32 -2.89 -4.35
CA HIS A 8 6.37 -3.44 -5.22
C HIS A 8 5.87 -3.87 -6.60
N PHE A 9 4.55 -3.95 -6.80
CA PHE A 9 3.95 -4.45 -8.03
C PHE A 9 3.33 -3.34 -8.86
N SER A 10 3.16 -3.58 -10.16
CA SER A 10 2.40 -2.68 -11.03
C SER A 10 0.92 -2.68 -10.66
N GLU A 11 0.19 -1.65 -11.09
CA GLU A 11 -1.26 -1.54 -10.86
C GLU A 11 -2.01 -2.80 -11.32
N GLU A 12 -1.73 -3.28 -12.53
CA GLU A 12 -2.40 -4.44 -13.14
C GLU A 12 -2.15 -5.70 -12.32
N LYS A 13 -0.92 -5.86 -11.83
CA LYS A 13 -0.56 -6.99 -10.99
C LYS A 13 -1.21 -6.90 -9.61
N VAL A 14 -1.32 -5.70 -9.03
CA VAL A 14 -2.06 -5.48 -7.77
C VAL A 14 -3.53 -5.85 -7.96
N VAL A 15 -4.20 -5.36 -9.01
CA VAL A 15 -5.59 -5.72 -9.32
C VAL A 15 -5.75 -7.23 -9.46
N THR A 16 -4.86 -7.87 -10.24
CA THR A 16 -4.89 -9.33 -10.45
C THR A 16 -4.73 -10.11 -9.14
N MET A 17 -3.79 -9.69 -8.27
CA MET A 17 -3.59 -10.32 -6.96
C MET A 17 -4.81 -10.14 -6.06
N LEU A 18 -5.36 -8.93 -5.98
CA LEU A 18 -6.55 -8.62 -5.17
C LEU A 18 -7.79 -9.40 -5.64
N ALA A 19 -8.00 -9.53 -6.95
CA ALA A 19 -9.08 -10.32 -7.53
C ALA A 19 -8.91 -11.82 -7.22
N ASN A 20 -7.71 -12.37 -7.41
CA ASN A 20 -7.46 -13.76 -7.04
C ASN A 20 -7.68 -14.00 -5.54
N TRP A 21 -7.29 -13.05 -4.69
CA TRP A 21 -7.52 -13.16 -3.26
C TRP A 21 -8.98 -12.99 -2.86
N SER A 22 -9.80 -12.23 -3.60
CA SER A 22 -11.23 -12.11 -3.31
C SER A 22 -11.96 -13.43 -3.50
N HIS A 23 -11.57 -14.21 -4.52
CA HIS A 23 -12.10 -15.56 -4.75
C HIS A 23 -11.66 -16.58 -3.68
N LEU A 24 -10.51 -16.38 -3.05
CA LEU A 24 -9.98 -17.28 -2.01
C LEU A 24 -10.39 -16.89 -0.58
N ALA A 25 -10.63 -15.60 -0.35
CA ALA A 25 -10.93 -15.09 0.98
C ALA A 25 -12.36 -15.41 1.41
N ARG A 26 -12.52 -16.02 2.59
CA ARG A 26 -13.83 -16.36 3.16
C ARG A 26 -14.67 -15.16 3.62
N ARG A 27 -14.05 -14.01 3.87
CA ARG A 27 -14.72 -12.83 4.47
C ARG A 27 -14.22 -11.52 3.87
N ALA A 28 -12.91 -11.32 3.89
CA ALA A 28 -12.32 -10.06 3.45
C ALA A 28 -10.84 -10.20 3.10
N VAL A 29 -10.37 -9.32 2.21
CA VAL A 29 -8.95 -9.05 1.98
C VAL A 29 -8.58 -7.75 2.69
N ILE A 30 -7.58 -7.83 3.58
CA ILE A 30 -7.04 -6.68 4.31
C ILE A 30 -5.72 -6.27 3.67
N VAL A 31 -5.61 -5.00 3.29
CA VAL A 31 -4.41 -4.38 2.72
C VAL A 31 -3.92 -3.28 3.67
N SER A 32 -2.63 -3.29 4.00
CA SER A 32 -1.98 -2.26 4.80
C SER A 32 -0.68 -1.82 4.15
N ASP A 33 -0.66 -0.66 3.51
CA ASP A 33 0.49 -0.25 2.69
C ASP A 33 0.78 1.25 2.77
N LEU A 34 1.93 1.63 2.23
CA LEU A 34 2.44 3.00 2.19
C LEU A 34 1.60 3.88 1.26
N VAL A 35 1.58 5.17 1.57
CA VAL A 35 1.06 6.25 0.72
C VAL A 35 2.22 7.06 0.21
N ARG A 36 2.32 7.19 -1.11
CA ARG A 36 3.28 8.09 -1.75
C ARG A 36 2.92 9.53 -1.43
N HIS A 37 3.83 10.20 -0.74
CA HIS A 37 3.69 11.60 -0.37
C HIS A 37 5.07 12.28 -0.33
N PRO A 38 5.23 13.52 -0.82
CA PRO A 38 6.53 14.22 -0.80
C PRO A 38 7.14 14.34 0.60
N LEU A 39 6.32 14.67 1.61
CA LEU A 39 6.78 14.74 3.00
C LEU A 39 7.26 13.38 3.54
N ALA A 40 6.63 12.27 3.13
CA ALA A 40 7.08 10.94 3.52
C ALA A 40 8.45 10.62 2.89
N TYR A 41 8.65 11.03 1.63
CA TYR A 41 9.88 10.80 0.89
C TYR A 41 11.07 11.55 1.50
N TYR A 42 10.94 12.87 1.70
CA TYR A 42 12.01 13.66 2.30
C TYR A 42 12.19 13.34 3.79
N GLY A 43 11.09 13.08 4.50
CA GLY A 43 11.13 12.69 5.91
C GLY A 43 11.91 11.40 6.11
N VAL A 44 11.66 10.36 5.29
CA VAL A 44 12.40 9.09 5.41
C VAL A 44 13.86 9.22 4.97
N GLN A 45 14.18 10.10 4.02
CA GLN A 45 15.57 10.40 3.66
C GLN A 45 16.35 11.03 4.82
N VAL A 46 15.76 12.02 5.50
CA VAL A 46 16.38 12.67 6.66
C VAL A 46 16.50 11.67 7.81
N LEU A 47 15.40 10.97 8.14
CA LEU A 47 15.37 10.01 9.24
C LEU A 47 16.39 8.88 9.07
N THR A 48 16.48 8.29 7.87
CA THR A 48 17.43 7.19 7.64
C THR A 48 18.89 7.66 7.64
N ARG A 49 19.18 8.91 7.26
CA ARG A 49 20.53 9.48 7.38
C ARG A 49 20.93 9.71 8.82
N LEU A 50 19.98 10.14 9.67
CA LEU A 50 20.23 10.42 11.09
C LEU A 50 20.24 9.15 11.96
N CYS A 51 19.37 8.18 11.68
CA CYS A 51 19.11 7.05 12.58
C CYS A 51 19.87 5.76 12.22
N THR A 52 20.43 5.63 11.01
CA THR A 52 21.16 4.41 10.63
C THR A 52 22.35 4.72 9.74
N ALA A 53 23.41 3.92 9.86
CA ALA A 53 24.55 3.91 8.94
C ALA A 53 24.37 2.95 7.76
N ASN A 54 23.32 2.11 7.77
CA ASN A 54 23.09 1.11 6.73
C ASN A 54 22.71 1.78 5.40
N ILE A 55 23.59 1.63 4.40
CA ILE A 55 23.41 2.18 3.06
C ILE A 55 22.15 1.62 2.40
N MET A 56 21.88 0.32 2.55
CA MET A 56 20.71 -0.33 1.96
C MET A 56 19.41 0.30 2.47
N THR A 57 19.30 0.57 3.78
CA THR A 57 18.11 1.21 4.35
C THR A 57 17.95 2.65 3.86
N ARG A 58 19.07 3.39 3.72
CA ARG A 58 19.07 4.78 3.22
C ARG A 58 18.64 4.87 1.75
N THR A 59 18.92 3.85 0.95
CA THR A 59 18.53 3.79 -0.46
C THR A 59 17.12 3.22 -0.65
N ASP A 60 16.79 2.16 0.07
CA ASP A 60 15.54 1.41 -0.15
C ASP A 60 14.34 2.12 0.45
N ALA A 61 14.47 2.74 1.62
CA ALA A 61 13.31 3.35 2.28
C ALA A 61 12.68 4.51 1.46
N PRO A 62 13.45 5.46 0.89
CA PRO A 62 12.89 6.45 -0.04
C PRO A 62 12.32 5.83 -1.32
N LEU A 63 12.96 4.76 -1.82
CA LEU A 63 12.50 4.06 -3.01
C LEU A 63 11.15 3.36 -2.76
N SER A 64 10.94 2.75 -1.59
CA SER A 64 9.65 2.20 -1.17
C SER A 64 8.56 3.26 -1.15
N VAL A 65 8.82 4.45 -0.59
CA VAL A 65 7.86 5.57 -0.63
C VAL A 65 7.58 6.02 -2.06
N LYS A 66 8.60 6.06 -2.93
CA LYS A 66 8.44 6.46 -4.33
C LYS A 66 7.60 5.46 -5.13
N ARG A 67 7.74 4.16 -4.85
CA ARG A 67 6.97 3.08 -5.49
C ARG A 67 5.56 2.94 -4.96
N ALA A 68 5.29 3.44 -3.75
CA ALA A 68 3.96 3.46 -3.19
C ALA A 68 2.94 4.17 -4.10
N PHE A 69 1.67 3.84 -3.88
CA PHE A 69 0.55 4.52 -4.52
C PHE A 69 0.09 5.70 -3.67
N THR A 70 -0.44 6.73 -4.32
CA THR A 70 -1.20 7.79 -3.66
C THR A 70 -2.49 7.22 -3.08
N ARG A 71 -3.12 7.95 -2.16
CA ARG A 71 -4.41 7.53 -1.59
C ARG A 71 -5.50 7.40 -2.68
N THR A 72 -5.45 8.24 -3.70
CA THR A 72 -6.41 8.21 -4.82
C THR A 72 -6.16 7.00 -5.71
N GLU A 73 -4.91 6.69 -6.05
CA GLU A 73 -4.53 5.48 -6.78
C GLU A 73 -4.94 4.22 -5.99
N TRP A 74 -4.69 4.15 -4.68
CA TRP A 74 -5.18 3.05 -3.83
C TRP A 74 -6.69 2.85 -3.93
N ARG A 75 -7.44 3.95 -3.84
CA ARG A 75 -8.90 3.91 -3.93
C ARG A 75 -9.35 3.36 -5.28
N GLU A 76 -8.70 3.77 -6.36
CA GLU A 76 -9.00 3.32 -7.71
C GLU A 76 -8.68 1.83 -7.89
N LEU A 77 -7.52 1.36 -7.38
CA LEU A 77 -7.15 -0.05 -7.38
C LEU A 77 -8.17 -0.93 -6.65
N PHE A 78 -8.68 -0.48 -5.50
CA PHE A 78 -9.70 -1.23 -4.76
C PHE A 78 -11.05 -1.23 -5.47
N ARG A 79 -11.46 -0.11 -6.09
CA ARG A 79 -12.69 -0.05 -6.89
C ARG A 79 -12.71 -1.01 -8.06
N ARG A 80 -11.59 -1.17 -8.76
CA ARG A 80 -11.49 -2.14 -9.88
C ARG A 80 -11.75 -3.60 -9.46
N VAL A 81 -11.73 -3.92 -8.17
CA VAL A 81 -11.86 -5.30 -7.65
C VAL A 81 -13.12 -5.49 -6.81
N ALA A 82 -13.50 -4.49 -6.02
CA ALA A 82 -14.58 -4.58 -5.05
C ALA A 82 -15.68 -3.53 -5.28
N ASP A 83 -15.66 -2.79 -6.40
CA ASP A 83 -16.54 -1.66 -6.65
C ASP A 83 -16.56 -0.70 -5.44
N ASP A 84 -17.70 -0.50 -4.78
CA ASP A 84 -17.80 0.29 -3.55
C ASP A 84 -17.84 -0.56 -2.25
N HIS A 85 -17.65 -1.88 -2.35
CA HIS A 85 -17.63 -2.83 -1.22
C HIS A 85 -16.26 -2.89 -0.51
N PHE A 86 -15.70 -1.73 -0.17
CA PHE A 86 -14.48 -1.65 0.62
C PHE A 86 -14.47 -0.45 1.57
N ARG A 87 -13.77 -0.62 2.69
CA ARG A 87 -13.48 0.48 3.62
C ARG A 87 -12.01 0.85 3.54
N LEU A 88 -11.72 2.09 3.17
CA LEU A 88 -10.36 2.65 3.11
C LEU A 88 -10.17 3.74 4.15
N ILE A 89 -9.26 3.52 5.10
CA ILE A 89 -8.88 4.51 6.10
C ILE A 89 -7.40 4.90 5.95
N SER A 90 -7.09 6.14 6.31
CA SER A 90 -5.71 6.62 6.41
C SER A 90 -5.20 6.40 7.83
N VAL A 91 -4.00 5.84 7.95
CA VAL A 91 -3.36 5.53 9.22
C VAL A 91 -2.04 6.28 9.27
N PHE A 92 -1.79 6.97 10.37
CA PHE A 92 -0.54 7.69 10.55
C PHE A 92 0.63 6.73 10.82
N PRO A 93 1.84 6.97 10.25
CA PRO A 93 2.18 7.99 9.26
C PRO A 93 2.08 7.45 7.82
N PHE A 94 1.50 8.24 6.90
CA PHE A 94 1.48 7.99 5.45
C PHE A 94 1.18 6.53 5.06
N ARG A 95 0.18 5.92 5.70
CA ARG A 95 -0.28 4.57 5.39
C ARG A 95 -1.78 4.55 5.14
N ILE A 96 -2.22 3.51 4.47
CA ILE A 96 -3.64 3.14 4.43
C ILE A 96 -3.87 1.79 5.08
N THR A 97 -5.10 1.58 5.51
CA THR A 97 -5.65 0.26 5.74
C THR A 97 -6.94 0.15 4.96
N ALA A 98 -7.04 -0.88 4.12
CA ALA A 98 -8.23 -1.20 3.36
C ALA A 98 -8.75 -2.57 3.78
N ARG A 99 -10.08 -2.69 3.88
CA ARG A 99 -10.78 -3.94 4.06
C ARG A 99 -11.78 -4.08 2.91
N LEU A 100 -11.52 -5.01 2.01
CA LEU A 100 -12.40 -5.35 0.89
C LEU A 100 -13.25 -6.54 1.35
N GLU A 101 -14.57 -6.39 1.36
CA GLU A 101 -15.49 -7.42 1.83
C GLU A 101 -16.15 -8.13 0.65
N PHE A 102 -16.30 -9.45 0.77
CA PHE A 102 -16.89 -10.27 -0.29
C PHE A 102 -17.98 -11.14 0.33
N SER A 103 -19.19 -11.01 -0.20
CA SER A 103 -20.31 -11.90 0.11
C SER A 103 -20.38 -12.93 -1.02
N HIS A 104 -19.81 -14.12 -0.78
CA HIS A 104 -20.03 -15.28 -1.66
C HIS A 104 -21.37 -15.94 -1.32
#